data_AF-A0A0D2D648-F1
#
_entry.id   AF-A0A0D2D648-F1
#
_cell.length_a   1.000
_cell.length_b   1.000
_cell.length_c   1.000
_cell.angle_alpha   90.00
_cell.angle_beta   90.00
_cell.angle_gamma   90.00
#
_symmetry.space_group_name_H-M   'P 1'
#
loop_
_entity.id
_entity.type
_entity.pdbx_description
1 polymer ?
#
loop_
_entity_poly.entity_id
_entity_poly.type
_entity_poly.pdbx_seq_one_letter_code
_entity_poly.pdbx_strand_id
1 'polypeptide(L)'
;MSNPLTHILQKEKEDLEELSTELELADEDSLIPYKIGDSFMHVPLGEAQELLATQTTEIEGEVSTLEEELETIREQIRGLKAHLYARFGKGINLEA
;
A
#
# COMPACT_ATOMS: atom_id res chain seq x y z
N MET A 1 6.67 -11.47 12.89
CA MET A 1 5.73 -11.91 11.83
C MET A 1 5.56 -10.72 10.89
N SER A 2 5.74 -10.91 9.58
CA SER A 2 5.51 -9.83 8.61
C SER A 2 4.04 -9.42 8.66
N ASN A 3 3.75 -8.12 8.61
CA ASN A 3 2.37 -7.63 8.62
C ASN A 3 1.69 -8.07 7.30
N PRO A 4 0.58 -8.81 7.35
CA PRO A 4 -0.11 -9.27 6.13
C PRO A 4 -0.55 -8.12 5.22
N LEU A 5 -0.85 -6.93 5.77
CA LEU A 5 -1.18 -5.74 4.98
C LEU A 5 0.02 -5.26 4.16
N THR A 6 1.22 -5.27 4.75
CA THR A 6 2.45 -4.87 4.03
C THR A 6 2.73 -5.80 2.85
N HIS A 7 2.44 -7.09 2.98
CA HIS A 7 2.61 -8.04 1.88
C HIS A 7 1.61 -7.82 0.74
N ILE A 8 0.35 -7.49 1.06
CA ILE A 8 -0.67 -7.17 0.07
C ILE A 8 -0.27 -5.91 -0.71
N LEU A 9 0.13 -4.86 0.00
CA LEU A 9 0.54 -3.58 -0.61
C LEU A 9 1.81 -3.72 -1.47
N GLN A 10 2.78 -4.53 -1.04
CA GLN A 10 3.96 -4.84 -1.85
C GLN A 10 3.60 -5.57 -3.13
N LYS A 11 2.67 -6.52 -3.04
CA LYS A 11 2.20 -7.23 -4.22
C LYS A 11 1.45 -6.31 -5.19
N GLU A 12 0.57 -5.45 -4.69
CA GLU A 12 -0.13 -4.48 -5.54
C GLU A 12 0.85 -3.54 -6.26
N LYS A 13 1.93 -3.12 -5.58
CA LYS A 13 3.01 -2.34 -6.21
C LYS A 13 3.72 -3.12 -7.32
N GLU A 14 4.09 -4.38 -7.06
CA GLU A 14 4.71 -5.25 -8.07
C GLU A 14 3.80 -5.43 -9.29
N ASP A 15 2.51 -5.68 -9.07
CA ASP A 15 1.50 -5.85 -10.12
C ASP A 15 1.36 -4.55 -10.97
N LEU A 16 1.42 -3.36 -10.34
CA LEU A 16 1.38 -2.07 -11.03
C LEU A 16 2.65 -1.79 -11.85
N GLU A 17 3.83 -2.14 -11.33
CA GLU A 17 5.11 -2.01 -12.04
C GLU A 17 5.19 -2.94 -13.26
N GLU A 18 4.70 -4.19 -13.12
CA GLU A 18 4.58 -5.13 -14.22
C GLU A 18 3.64 -4.59 -15.30
N LEU A 19 2.45 -4.14 -14.91
CA LEU A 19 1.48 -3.56 -15.85
C LEU A 19 2.02 -2.31 -16.56
N SER A 20 2.75 -1.44 -15.87
CA SER A 20 3.39 -0.27 -16.48
C SER A 20 4.36 -0.69 -17.58
N THR A 21 5.18 -1.71 -17.30
CA THR A 21 6.15 -2.26 -18.27
C THR A 21 5.44 -2.87 -19.48
N GLU A 22 4.31 -3.55 -19.27
CA GLU A 22 3.51 -4.09 -20.38
C GLU A 22 2.93 -2.98 -21.27
N LEU A 23 2.44 -1.89 -20.68
CA LEU A 23 1.89 -0.76 -21.43
C LEU A 23 2.96 -0.03 -22.26
N GLU A 24 4.21 0.03 -21.80
CA GLU A 24 5.32 0.61 -22.56
C GLU A 24 5.63 -0.16 -23.85
N LEU A 25 5.28 -1.44 -23.93
CA LEU A 25 5.49 -2.30 -25.09
C LEU A 25 4.30 -2.29 -26.08
N ALA A 26 3.20 -1.63 -25.72
CA ALA A 26 2.01 -1.55 -26.57
C ALA A 26 2.20 -0.54 -27.72
N ASP A 27 1.53 -0.79 -28.84
CA ASP A 27 1.54 0.16 -29.97
C ASP A 27 0.83 1.47 -29.56
N GLU A 28 1.34 2.62 -30.00
CA GLU A 28 0.81 3.97 -29.65
C GLU A 28 -0.68 4.14 -29.96
N ASP A 29 -1.19 3.47 -31.00
CA ASP A 29 -2.60 3.51 -31.42
C ASP A 29 -3.49 2.46 -30.72
N SER A 30 -2.95 1.72 -29.75
CA SER A 30 -3.67 0.67 -29.04
C SER A 30 -4.77 1.23 -28.14
N LEU A 31 -5.88 0.50 -28.09
CA LEU A 31 -6.93 0.69 -27.11
C LEU A 31 -6.79 -0.32 -25.98
N ILE A 32 -6.64 0.18 -24.76
CA ILE A 32 -6.41 -0.61 -23.56
C ILE A 32 -7.73 -0.81 -22.82
N PRO A 33 -8.10 -2.06 -22.46
CA PRO A 33 -9.28 -2.32 -21.65
C PRO A 33 -9.05 -1.87 -20.20
N TYR A 34 -9.72 -0.81 -19.79
CA TYR A 34 -9.69 -0.26 -18.45
C TYR A 34 -10.95 -0.65 -17.66
N LYS A 35 -10.77 -1.15 -16.42
CA LYS A 35 -11.86 -1.66 -15.58
C LYS A 35 -12.49 -0.54 -14.75
N ILE A 36 -13.82 -0.40 -14.82
CA ILE A 36 -14.61 0.50 -13.98
C ILE A 36 -15.74 -0.31 -13.34
N GLY A 37 -15.65 -0.51 -12.02
CA GLY A 37 -16.57 -1.40 -11.29
C GLY A 37 -16.50 -2.82 -11.85
N ASP A 38 -17.61 -3.30 -12.42
CA ASP A 38 -17.73 -4.64 -13.01
C ASP A 38 -17.68 -4.65 -14.55
N SER A 39 -17.35 -3.50 -15.17
CA SER A 39 -17.33 -3.34 -16.63
C SER A 39 -15.94 -2.91 -17.12
N PHE A 40 -15.67 -3.13 -18.41
CA PHE A 40 -14.45 -2.69 -19.08
C PHE A 40 -14.79 -1.67 -20.18
N MET A 41 -13.99 -0.63 -20.25
CA MET A 41 -14.05 0.44 -21.24
C MET A 41 -12.72 0.46 -21.99
N HIS A 42 -12.74 0.73 -23.29
CA HIS A 42 -11.50 0.89 -24.05
C HIS A 42 -11.06 2.35 -23.99
N VAL A 43 -9.83 2.58 -23.53
CA VAL A 43 -9.21 3.91 -23.48
C VAL A 43 -7.93 3.91 -24.33
N PRO A 44 -7.53 5.05 -24.91
CA PRO A 44 -6.24 5.16 -25.60
C PRO A 44 -5.06 4.84 -24.67
N LEU A 45 -3.97 4.31 -25.22
CA LEU A 45 -2.76 3.96 -24.45
C LEU A 45 -2.27 5.10 -23.55
N GLY A 46 -2.16 6.32 -24.09
CA GLY A 46 -1.70 7.47 -23.30
C GLY A 46 -2.60 7.78 -22.10
N GLU A 47 -3.92 7.65 -22.27
CA GLU A 47 -4.88 7.82 -21.17
C GLU A 47 -4.75 6.68 -20.14
N ALA A 48 -4.54 5.43 -20.59
CA ALA A 48 -4.30 4.30 -19.69
C ALA A 48 -3.04 4.50 -18.84
N GLN A 49 -1.96 5.01 -19.43
CA GLN A 49 -0.70 5.30 -18.74
C GLN A 49 -0.86 6.42 -17.70
N GLU A 50 -1.59 7.49 -18.02
CA GLU A 50 -1.88 8.57 -17.07
C GLU A 50 -2.75 8.10 -15.89
N LEU A 51 -3.78 7.28 -16.18
CA LEU A 51 -4.63 6.69 -15.16
C LEU A 51 -3.83 5.76 -14.23
N LEU A 52 -2.97 4.92 -14.81
CA LEU A 52 -2.10 4.01 -14.05
C LEU A 52 -1.15 4.81 -13.14
N ALA A 53 -0.47 5.83 -13.67
CA ALA A 53 0.45 6.66 -12.90
C ALA A 53 -0.23 7.39 -11.73
N THR A 54 -1.46 7.87 -11.96
CA THR A 54 -2.27 8.51 -10.93
C THR A 54 -2.63 7.52 -9.82
N GLN A 55 -3.13 6.33 -10.19
CA GLN A 55 -3.49 5.29 -9.22
C GLN A 55 -2.28 4.82 -8.41
N THR A 56 -1.13 4.61 -9.05
CA THR A 56 0.11 4.25 -8.35
C THR A 56 0.51 5.31 -7.33
N THR A 57 0.43 6.59 -7.69
CA THR A 57 0.78 7.70 -6.78
C THR A 57 -0.19 7.77 -5.59
N GLU A 58 -1.49 7.55 -5.81
CA GLU A 58 -2.50 7.52 -4.76
C GLU A 58 -2.22 6.38 -3.76
N ILE A 59 -1.97 5.17 -4.28
CA ILE A 59 -1.65 4.00 -3.45
C ILE A 59 -0.36 4.23 -2.66
N GLU A 60 0.70 4.75 -3.27
CA GLU A 60 1.94 5.07 -2.55
C GLU A 60 1.71 6.08 -1.41
N GLY A 61 0.84 7.07 -1.61
CA GLY A 61 0.44 8.02 -0.57
C GLY A 61 -0.34 7.36 0.58
N GLU A 62 -1.27 6.46 0.27
CA GLU A 62 -2.02 5.69 1.28
C GLU A 62 -1.11 4.79 2.10
N VAL A 63 -0.18 4.08 1.43
CA VAL A 63 0.83 3.24 2.09
C VAL A 63 1.66 4.07 3.07
N SER A 64 2.20 5.21 2.63
CA SER A 64 3.01 6.09 3.48
C SER A 64 2.23 6.55 4.71
N THR A 65 0.96 6.94 4.53
CA THR A 65 0.09 7.39 5.62
C THR A 65 -0.13 6.26 6.64
N LEU A 66 -0.45 5.05 6.17
CA LEU A 66 -0.65 3.89 7.04
C LEU A 66 0.61 3.49 7.80
N GLU A 67 1.79 3.61 7.18
CA GLU A 67 3.07 3.35 7.86
C GLU A 67 3.35 4.36 8.98
N GLU A 68 3.07 5.64 8.77
CA GLU A 68 3.19 6.69 9.80
C GLU A 68 2.24 6.47 10.99
N GLU A 69 0.97 6.13 10.70
CA GLU A 69 -0.01 5.79 11.74
C GLU A 69 0.43 4.57 12.55
N LEU A 70 0.96 3.56 11.87
CA LEU A 70 1.41 2.33 12.50
C LEU A 70 2.62 2.56 13.40
N GLU A 71 3.56 3.42 13.00
CA GLU A 71 4.69 3.80 13.85
C GLU A 71 4.22 4.60 15.07
N THR A 72 3.28 5.53 14.88
CA THR A 72 2.68 6.29 15.99
C THR A 72 2.04 5.35 17.02
N ILE A 73 1.30 4.34 16.58
CA ILE A 73 0.68 3.35 17.47
C ILE A 73 1.76 2.52 18.20
N ARG A 74 2.83 2.13 17.52
CA ARG A 74 3.96 1.40 18.14
C ARG A 74 4.64 2.22 19.23
N GLU A 75 4.84 3.51 19.00
CA GLU A 75 5.40 4.43 20.00
C GLU A 75 4.48 4.55 21.23
N GLN A 76 3.17 4.70 21.00
CA GLN A 76 2.19 4.74 22.09
C GLN A 76 2.20 3.44 22.92
N ILE A 77 2.25 2.27 22.27
CA ILE A 77 2.36 0.98 22.95
C ILE A 77 3.65 0.91 23.78
N ARG A 78 4.78 1.35 23.22
CA ARG A 78 6.08 1.38 23.92
C ARG A 78 6.00 2.26 25.17
N GLY A 79 5.40 3.44 25.06
CA GLY A 79 5.17 4.36 26.18
C GLY A 79 4.27 3.75 27.26
N LEU A 80 3.13 3.14 26.88
CA LEU A 80 2.24 2.47 27.82
C LEU A 80 2.93 1.31 28.55
N LYS A 81 3.67 0.47 27.82
CA LYS A 81 4.46 -0.63 28.41
C LYS A 81 5.43 -0.09 29.46
N ALA A 82 6.15 0.98 29.16
CA ALA A 82 7.08 1.61 30.11
C ALA A 82 6.37 2.12 31.37
N HIS A 83 5.22 2.79 31.22
CA HIS A 83 4.42 3.25 32.36
C HIS A 83 3.92 2.09 33.24
N LEU A 84 3.45 1.00 32.63
CA LEU A 84 2.97 -0.18 33.37
C LEU A 84 4.11 -0.87 34.11
N TYR A 85 5.27 -1.06 33.48
CA TYR A 85 6.45 -1.63 34.14
C TYR A 85 6.98 -0.73 35.26
N ALA A 86 6.95 0.60 35.11
CA ALA A 86 7.34 1.52 36.17
C ALA A 86 6.40 1.43 37.39
N ARG A 87 5.10 1.17 37.17
CA ARG A 87 4.10 1.08 38.24
C ARG A 87 4.03 -0.29 38.92
N PHE A 88 4.09 -1.37 38.15
CA PHE A 88 3.84 -2.73 38.63
C PHE A 88 5.10 -3.61 38.69
N GLY A 89 6.24 -3.13 38.16
CA GLY A 89 7.52 -3.83 38.20
C GLY A 89 7.45 -5.23 37.59
N LYS A 90 8.04 -6.21 38.29
CA LYS A 90 8.06 -7.62 37.87
C LYS A 90 6.75 -8.38 38.16
N GLY A 91 5.72 -7.71 38.67
CA GLY A 91 4.42 -8.32 38.98
C GLY A 91 3.54 -8.60 37.75
N ILE A 92 3.96 -8.15 36.56
CA ILE A 92 3.26 -8.31 35.29
C ILE A 92 4.25 -8.73 34.18
N ASN A 93 3.75 -9.43 33.16
CA ASN A 93 4.49 -9.71 31.92
C ASN A 93 3.68 -9.20 30.71
N LEU A 94 4.29 -8.32 29.92
CA LEU A 94 3.67 -7.66 28.75
C LEU A 94 4.34 -8.05 27.42
N GLU A 95 5.24 -9.04 27.44
CA GLU A 95 5.90 -9.57 26.25
C GLU A 95 5.12 -10.79 25.74
N ALA A 96 4.43 -10.61 24.61
CA ALA A 96 3.72 -11.61 23.81
C ALA A 96 3.86 -11.25 22.32
#